data_AF-A0ABD1EKJ5-F1
#
_entry.id   AF-A0ABD1EKJ5-F1
#
_cell.length_a   1.000
_cell.length_b   1.000
_cell.length_c   1.000
_cell.angle_alpha   90.00
_cell.angle_beta   90.00
_cell.angle_gamma   90.00
#
_symmetry.space_group_name_H-M   'P 1'
#
loop_
_entity.id
_entity.type
_entity.pdbx_description
1 polymer ?
#
loop_
_entity_poly.entity_id
_entity_poly.type
_entity_poly.pdbx_seq_one_letter_code
_entity_poly.pdbx_strand_id
1 'polypeptide(L)'
;MENKNLFAKCIICMGSFSVDTLLQSSCNDFYCRACFKKTLYPGVKTKASGDTRTKIVDSKGKKFMPHPEKYVRSSQLVNLLHGHQNLSFISLSKRPLQCPKADCNKYISVFTLESHFKHEHKEVPIVSIHLDARCASEFYPRDVRYCTTQCIVLLKMINTEILPASRASHMEITEDQKPIMIVMASRIADVHIISDDEEDKHDSQDVVTHNQEDDGVFTTGDRIIVWLASNTQTILSYTVAVSTLDNNIRQKFYGPMLTISEPAEKLCKEGHCLILTHFHCNYMTENVKC
;
A
#
# COMPACT_ATOMS: atom_id res chain seq x y z
N MET A 1 -6.20 33.26 22.83
CA MET A 1 -6.35 33.40 21.37
C MET A 1 -5.27 32.57 20.72
N GLU A 2 -5.60 31.37 20.26
CA GLU A 2 -4.64 30.45 19.65
C GLU A 2 -4.28 30.93 18.24
N ASN A 3 -2.99 31.18 18.02
CA ASN A 3 -2.44 31.46 16.71
C ASN A 3 -2.52 30.18 15.87
N LYS A 4 -3.59 30.02 15.09
CA LYS A 4 -3.64 28.99 14.04
C LYS A 4 -2.57 29.35 13.01
N ASN A 5 -1.48 28.59 12.99
CA ASN A 5 -0.35 28.76 12.07
C ASN A 5 -0.83 28.60 10.61
N LEU A 6 -1.19 29.72 9.98
CA LEU A 6 -1.50 29.80 8.56
C LEU A 6 -0.20 29.65 7.77
N PHE A 7 -0.02 28.52 7.08
CA PHE A 7 1.28 28.16 6.51
C PHE A 7 1.35 28.25 4.99
N ALA A 8 0.24 28.01 4.26
CA ALA A 8 0.26 28.00 2.80
C ALA A 8 -1.05 28.51 2.17
N LYS A 9 -0.95 28.98 0.93
CA LYS A 9 -2.08 29.51 0.14
C LYS A 9 -2.36 28.62 -1.06
N CYS A 10 -3.65 28.41 -1.33
CA CYS A 10 -4.05 27.74 -2.56
C CYS A 10 -3.70 28.61 -3.77
N ILE A 11 -2.99 28.06 -4.77
CA ILE A 11 -2.56 28.80 -5.96
C ILE A 11 -3.73 29.27 -6.86
N ILE A 12 -4.93 28.69 -6.69
CA ILE A 12 -6.11 28.99 -7.50
C ILE A 12 -6.99 30.05 -6.85
N CYS A 13 -7.48 29.81 -5.63
CA CYS A 13 -8.37 30.76 -4.95
C CYS A 13 -7.62 31.73 -4.04
N MET A 14 -6.30 31.60 -3.89
CA MET A 14 -5.44 32.40 -3.03
C MET A 14 -5.83 32.38 -1.54
N GLY A 15 -6.76 31.51 -1.15
CA GLY A 15 -7.19 31.32 0.24
C GLY A 15 -6.06 30.73 1.07
N SER A 16 -5.93 31.18 2.31
CA SER A 16 -5.00 30.63 3.30
C SER A 16 -5.65 29.47 4.03
N PHE A 17 -4.96 28.35 4.12
CA PHE A 17 -5.47 27.12 4.73
C PHE A 17 -4.41 26.53 5.66
N SER A 18 -4.83 25.65 6.56
CA SER A 18 -3.90 24.83 7.32
C SER A 18 -3.33 23.71 6.43
N VAL A 19 -2.08 23.30 6.69
CA VAL A 19 -1.32 22.38 5.82
C VAL A 19 -2.02 21.03 5.62
N ASP A 20 -2.67 20.53 6.67
CA ASP A 20 -3.48 19.31 6.70
C ASP A 20 -4.70 19.36 5.76
N THR A 21 -5.13 20.54 5.33
CA THR A 21 -6.29 20.72 4.45
C THR A 21 -5.93 21.04 3.00
N LEU A 22 -4.65 21.29 2.71
CA LEU A 22 -4.13 21.57 1.38
C LEU A 22 -3.62 20.29 0.71
N LEU A 23 -3.79 20.23 -0.61
CA LEU A 23 -3.18 19.23 -1.48
C LEU A 23 -1.93 19.87 -2.09
N GLN A 24 -0.79 19.19 -2.02
CA GLN A 24 0.46 19.65 -2.61
C GLN A 24 0.68 18.90 -3.93
N SER A 25 1.34 19.55 -4.89
CA SER A 25 1.73 18.95 -6.16
C SER A 25 3.23 18.67 -6.19
N SER A 26 3.67 17.90 -7.18
CA SER A 26 5.09 17.61 -7.42
C SER A 26 5.95 18.86 -7.66
N CYS A 27 5.34 19.99 -8.01
CA CYS A 27 6.03 21.28 -8.17
C CYS A 27 6.05 22.12 -6.90
N ASN A 28 5.63 21.56 -5.74
CA ASN A 28 5.47 22.27 -4.47
C ASN A 28 4.38 23.37 -4.51
N ASP A 29 3.44 23.30 -5.46
CA ASP A 29 2.27 24.17 -5.49
C ASP A 29 1.15 23.58 -4.61
N PHE A 30 0.45 24.43 -3.86
CA PHE A 30 -0.63 24.02 -2.96
C PHE A 30 -2.02 24.35 -3.52
N TYR A 31 -2.98 23.45 -3.32
CA TYR A 31 -4.35 23.54 -3.82
C TYR A 31 -5.34 23.22 -2.70
N CYS A 32 -6.39 24.01 -2.53
CA CYS A 32 -7.50 23.58 -1.69
C CYS A 32 -8.32 22.50 -2.43
N ARG A 33 -8.96 21.60 -1.67
CA ARG A 33 -9.73 20.48 -2.25
C ARG A 33 -10.78 20.93 -3.27
N ALA A 34 -11.47 22.06 -3.01
CA ALA A 34 -12.50 22.58 -3.90
C ALA A 34 -11.93 23.07 -5.24
N CYS A 35 -10.81 23.80 -5.20
CA CYS A 35 -10.15 24.27 -6.41
C CYS A 35 -9.54 23.11 -7.20
N PHE A 36 -8.90 22.16 -6.51
CA PHE A 36 -8.35 20.96 -7.14
C PHE A 36 -9.42 20.16 -7.91
N LYS A 37 -10.59 19.92 -7.28
CA LYS A 37 -11.73 19.26 -7.95
C LYS A 37 -12.21 20.05 -9.17
N LYS A 38 -12.33 21.38 -9.08
CA LYS A 38 -12.77 22.20 -10.22
C LYS A 38 -11.79 22.19 -11.40
N THR A 39 -10.49 22.08 -11.13
CA THR A 39 -9.45 22.08 -12.18
C THR A 39 -9.35 20.74 -12.91
N LEU A 40 -9.52 19.62 -12.21
CA LEU A 40 -9.54 18.30 -12.83
C LEU A 40 -10.88 17.94 -13.47
N TYR A 41 -11.98 18.57 -13.01
CA TYR A 41 -13.32 18.35 -13.52
C TYR A 41 -14.00 19.66 -13.96
N PRO A 42 -13.49 20.36 -14.98
CA PRO A 42 -14.17 21.51 -15.53
C PRO A 42 -15.38 21.04 -16.34
N GLY A 43 -16.53 20.93 -15.69
CA GLY A 43 -17.83 20.83 -16.35
C GLY A 43 -18.21 19.45 -16.87
N VAL A 44 -18.76 18.61 -15.99
CA VAL A 44 -19.66 17.53 -16.42
C VAL A 44 -20.97 18.17 -16.90
N LYS A 45 -20.96 18.63 -18.16
CA LYS A 45 -22.14 18.77 -19.03
C LYS A 45 -21.71 18.64 -20.51
N THR A 46 -21.26 17.46 -20.93
CA THR A 46 -21.55 16.88 -22.26
C THR A 46 -20.88 15.51 -22.45
N LYS A 47 -21.72 14.52 -22.77
CA LYS A 47 -21.55 13.31 -23.60
C LYS A 47 -20.16 12.65 -23.72
N ALA A 48 -20.20 11.34 -23.44
CA ALA A 48 -19.16 10.35 -23.72
C ALA A 48 -18.69 10.28 -25.19
N SER A 49 -17.59 9.52 -25.37
CA SER A 49 -16.85 9.17 -26.58
C SER A 49 -15.65 10.10 -26.79
N GLY A 50 -14.42 9.62 -26.68
CA GLY A 50 -13.85 8.62 -27.57
C GLY A 50 -13.15 9.37 -28.70
N ASP A 51 -11.82 9.36 -28.65
CA ASP A 51 -10.84 9.85 -29.63
C ASP A 51 -11.35 10.74 -30.77
N THR A 52 -10.98 12.02 -30.75
CA THR A 52 -10.53 12.74 -31.96
C THR A 52 -9.94 14.10 -31.59
N ARG A 53 -8.61 14.20 -31.75
CA ARG A 53 -7.88 15.45 -31.96
C ARG A 53 -8.14 16.57 -30.93
N THR A 54 -7.62 16.41 -29.71
CA THR A 54 -7.00 17.58 -29.07
C THR A 54 -5.76 17.93 -29.90
N LYS A 55 -5.88 18.97 -30.74
CA LYS A 55 -4.69 19.71 -31.18
C LYS A 55 -3.89 20.00 -29.92
N ILE A 56 -2.69 19.45 -29.85
CA ILE A 56 -1.71 19.78 -28.82
C ILE A 56 -1.50 21.29 -28.98
N VAL A 57 -2.20 22.08 -28.18
CA VAL A 57 -1.79 23.44 -27.91
C VAL A 57 -0.50 23.25 -27.15
N ASP A 58 0.59 23.61 -27.82
CA ASP A 58 1.98 23.50 -27.42
C ASP A 58 2.26 24.30 -26.14
N SER A 59 1.68 23.81 -25.05
CA SER A 59 1.88 24.28 -23.69
C SER A 59 2.69 23.20 -23.03
N LYS A 60 4.02 23.35 -23.15
CA LYS A 60 5.09 22.63 -22.44
C LYS A 60 4.53 21.76 -21.30
N GLY A 61 4.34 20.48 -21.63
CA GLY A 61 3.50 19.55 -20.89
C GLY A 61 3.88 19.40 -19.42
N LYS A 62 2.94 19.72 -18.54
CA LYS A 62 2.86 19.13 -17.20
C LYS A 62 1.85 17.99 -17.27
N LYS A 63 2.34 16.74 -17.42
CA LYS A 63 1.50 15.56 -17.16
C LYS A 63 1.10 15.61 -15.69
N PHE A 64 -0.15 15.99 -15.43
CA PHE A 64 -0.74 15.97 -14.10
C PHE A 64 -1.23 14.54 -13.82
N MET A 65 -0.34 13.71 -13.28
CA MET A 65 -0.76 12.52 -12.55
C MET A 65 -0.52 12.81 -11.07
N PRO A 66 -1.50 12.59 -10.17
CA PRO A 66 -1.20 12.57 -8.75
C PRO A 66 -0.26 11.38 -8.50
N HIS A 67 1.03 11.66 -8.44
CA HIS A 67 1.94 10.76 -7.76
C HIS A 67 1.55 10.82 -6.29
N PRO A 68 1.25 9.68 -5.64
CA PRO A 68 0.98 9.68 -4.21
C PRO A 68 2.20 10.28 -3.51
N GLU A 69 2.01 11.45 -2.93
CA GLU A 69 3.00 12.09 -2.10
C GLU A 69 3.30 11.15 -0.94
N LYS A 70 4.59 10.82 -0.81
CA LYS A 70 5.12 10.10 0.33
C LYS A 70 4.83 10.91 1.59
N TYR A 71 3.87 10.47 2.39
CA TYR A 71 3.86 10.75 3.81
C TYR A 71 4.44 9.55 4.53
N VAL A 72 5.77 9.48 4.56
CA VAL A 72 6.45 8.76 5.63
C VAL A 72 7.14 9.83 6.46
N ARG A 73 6.62 10.09 7.66
CA ARG A 73 7.34 10.89 8.65
C ARG A 73 8.64 10.14 8.96
N SER A 74 9.72 10.62 8.36
CA SER A 74 11.10 10.09 8.43
C SER A 74 11.62 9.87 9.86
N SER A 75 11.03 10.51 10.88
CA SER A 75 11.52 10.45 12.26
C SER A 75 11.44 9.05 12.90
N GLN A 76 10.50 8.18 12.50
CA GLN A 76 10.43 6.81 13.02
C GLN A 76 11.37 5.84 12.29
N LEU A 77 11.68 6.11 11.02
CA LEU A 77 12.60 5.31 10.20
C LEU A 77 14.05 5.44 10.66
N VAL A 78 14.43 6.62 11.15
CA VAL A 78 15.76 6.85 11.74
C VAL A 78 15.95 6.01 13.02
N ASN A 79 14.91 5.87 13.85
CA ASN A 79 14.97 5.06 15.06
C ASN A 79 14.95 3.55 14.77
N LEU A 80 14.23 3.12 13.73
CA LEU A 80 14.30 1.73 13.25
C LEU A 80 15.72 1.40 12.75
N LEU A 81 16.33 2.27 11.95
CA LEU A 81 17.67 2.04 11.39
C LEU A 81 18.82 2.17 12.41
N HIS A 82 18.72 3.04 13.41
CA HIS A 82 19.79 3.24 14.40
C HIS A 82 19.80 2.22 15.53
N GLY A 83 18.72 1.47 15.77
CA GLY A 83 18.65 0.40 16.76
C GLY A 83 19.20 -0.97 16.31
N HIS A 84 19.65 -1.11 15.06
CA HIS A 84 19.91 -2.40 14.41
C HIS A 84 21.36 -2.92 14.49
N GLN A 85 22.15 -2.52 15.50
CA GLN A 85 23.56 -2.92 15.57
C GLN A 85 23.84 -4.37 16.00
N ASN A 86 22.84 -5.23 16.26
CA ASN A 86 23.05 -6.66 16.58
C ASN A 86 21.88 -7.56 16.12
N LEU A 87 21.49 -7.52 14.85
CA LEU A 87 20.40 -8.36 14.36
C LEU A 87 20.86 -9.77 14.00
N SER A 88 20.38 -10.76 14.74
CA SER A 88 20.40 -12.17 14.35
C SER A 88 19.48 -12.36 13.14
N PHE A 89 19.97 -13.03 12.10
CA PHE A 89 19.22 -13.35 10.87
C PHE A 89 17.97 -14.21 11.14
N ILE A 90 17.92 -14.87 12.31
CA ILE A 90 16.90 -15.87 12.68
C ILE A 90 16.04 -15.36 13.85
N SER A 91 16.24 -14.13 14.34
CA SER A 91 15.53 -13.63 15.52
C SER A 91 14.15 -13.03 15.22
N LEU A 92 13.27 -13.78 14.54
CA LEU A 92 11.84 -13.57 14.69
C LEU A 92 11.32 -14.47 15.83
N SER A 93 10.29 -14.01 16.53
CA SER A 93 9.75 -14.74 17.68
C SER A 93 9.38 -16.16 17.28
N LYS A 94 9.68 -17.16 18.12
CA LYS A 94 9.18 -18.54 17.96
C LYS A 94 7.65 -18.63 18.03
N ARG A 95 6.95 -17.51 18.23
CA ARG A 95 5.49 -17.48 18.33
C ARG A 95 4.93 -17.82 16.95
N PRO A 96 4.03 -18.81 16.87
CA PRO A 96 3.38 -19.12 15.61
C PRO A 96 2.53 -17.93 15.15
N LEU A 97 2.54 -17.66 13.85
CA LEU A 97 1.69 -16.67 13.22
C LEU A 97 0.38 -17.32 12.76
N GLN A 98 -0.71 -16.57 12.70
CA GLN A 98 -1.89 -17.03 11.98
C GLN A 98 -1.58 -17.02 10.48
N CYS A 99 -1.95 -18.09 9.77
CA CYS A 99 -1.71 -18.17 8.33
C CYS A 99 -2.28 -16.94 7.61
N PRO A 100 -1.49 -16.23 6.77
CA PRO A 100 -1.97 -15.06 6.04
C PRO A 100 -2.88 -15.42 4.85
N LYS A 101 -3.35 -16.67 4.74
CA LYS A 101 -4.45 -17.00 3.82
C LYS A 101 -5.77 -16.68 4.53
N ALA A 102 -6.59 -15.84 3.91
CA ALA A 102 -7.82 -15.30 4.49
C ALA A 102 -8.83 -16.33 5.06
N ASP A 103 -8.79 -17.58 4.60
CA ASP A 103 -9.68 -18.67 5.05
C ASP A 103 -9.00 -19.68 5.98
N CYS A 104 -7.71 -19.48 6.28
CA CYS A 104 -6.92 -20.42 7.06
C CYS A 104 -6.77 -19.94 8.50
N ASN A 105 -7.41 -20.65 9.42
CA ASN A 105 -7.34 -20.35 10.86
C ASN A 105 -6.19 -21.07 11.58
N LYS A 106 -5.25 -21.67 10.84
CA LYS A 106 -4.12 -22.39 11.43
C LYS A 106 -3.05 -21.43 11.90
N TYR A 107 -2.48 -21.73 13.06
CA TYR A 107 -1.28 -21.11 13.57
C TYR A 107 -0.07 -21.91 13.11
N ILE A 108 0.83 -21.28 12.38
CA ILE A 108 1.97 -21.90 11.73
C ILE A 108 3.27 -21.26 12.18
N SER A 109 4.34 -22.05 12.21
CA SER A 109 5.67 -21.50 12.43
C SER A 109 6.08 -20.64 11.23
N VAL A 110 6.79 -19.55 11.51
CA VAL A 110 7.38 -18.64 10.51
C VAL A 110 8.31 -19.40 9.54
N PHE A 111 8.96 -20.47 10.01
CA PHE A 111 9.85 -21.31 9.21
C PHE A 111 9.09 -22.36 8.39
N THR A 112 7.90 -22.76 8.80
CA THR A 112 7.09 -23.76 8.07
C THR A 112 6.10 -23.11 7.10
N LEU A 113 6.28 -21.83 6.79
CA LEU A 113 5.39 -21.07 5.92
C LEU A 113 5.36 -21.65 4.49
N GLU A 114 6.53 -21.89 3.89
CA GLU A 114 6.61 -22.47 2.54
C GLU A 114 5.94 -23.85 2.49
N SER A 115 6.27 -24.73 3.44
CA SER A 115 5.71 -26.07 3.46
C SER A 115 4.20 -26.06 3.70
N HIS A 116 3.70 -25.19 4.59
CA HIS A 116 2.26 -25.03 4.78
C HIS A 116 1.55 -24.59 3.50
N PHE A 117 2.04 -23.54 2.84
CA PHE A 117 1.44 -23.04 1.59
C PHE A 117 1.50 -24.08 0.46
N LYS A 118 2.61 -24.78 0.33
CA LYS A 118 2.80 -25.82 -0.70
C LYS A 118 1.79 -26.97 -0.59
N HIS A 119 1.40 -27.35 0.63
CA HIS A 119 0.50 -28.49 0.86
C HIS A 119 -0.96 -28.08 1.00
N GLU A 120 -1.24 -26.92 1.61
CA GLU A 120 -2.59 -26.50 2.00
C GLU A 120 -3.17 -25.35 1.17
N HIS A 121 -2.33 -24.54 0.53
CA HIS A 121 -2.75 -23.33 -0.21
C HIS A 121 -2.14 -23.29 -1.61
N LYS A 122 -2.43 -24.33 -2.41
CA LYS A 122 -1.87 -24.51 -3.77
C LYS A 122 -2.27 -23.41 -4.75
N GLU A 123 -3.34 -22.68 -4.44
CA GLU A 123 -3.82 -21.53 -5.20
C GLU A 123 -2.92 -20.30 -5.06
N VAL A 124 -2.09 -20.24 -4.01
CA VAL A 124 -1.16 -19.12 -3.82
C VAL A 124 0.16 -19.45 -4.52
N PRO A 125 0.57 -18.66 -5.53
CA PRO A 125 1.80 -18.92 -6.26
C PRO A 125 3.02 -18.78 -5.36
N ILE A 126 3.92 -19.76 -5.45
CA ILE A 126 5.25 -19.73 -4.84
C ILE A 126 6.27 -19.50 -5.95
N VAL A 127 6.92 -18.34 -5.94
CA VAL A 127 7.87 -17.92 -6.98
C VAL A 127 9.26 -17.83 -6.39
N SER A 128 10.20 -18.55 -7.00
CA SER A 128 11.61 -18.44 -6.63
C SER A 128 12.25 -17.25 -7.35
N ILE A 129 12.85 -16.32 -6.61
CA ILE A 129 13.39 -15.06 -7.13
C ILE A 129 14.81 -14.79 -6.62
N HIS A 130 15.62 -14.11 -7.43
CA HIS A 130 16.90 -13.55 -6.99
C HIS A 130 16.70 -12.15 -6.40
N LEU A 131 17.69 -11.66 -5.64
CA LEU A 131 17.74 -10.24 -5.29
C LEU A 131 17.74 -9.40 -6.56
N ASP A 132 17.03 -8.27 -6.53
CA ASP A 132 16.81 -7.35 -7.66
C ASP A 132 16.01 -7.91 -8.85
N ALA A 133 15.58 -9.17 -8.80
CA ALA A 133 14.67 -9.73 -9.80
C ALA A 133 13.29 -9.09 -9.70
N ARG A 134 12.65 -8.89 -10.86
CA ARG A 134 11.26 -8.44 -10.93
C ARG A 134 10.34 -9.66 -10.96
N CYS A 135 9.32 -9.66 -10.11
CA CYS A 135 8.24 -10.63 -10.14
C CYS A 135 6.94 -9.90 -10.46
N ALA A 136 6.16 -10.46 -11.38
CA ALA A 136 4.81 -10.00 -11.69
C ALA A 136 3.81 -11.04 -11.20
N SER A 137 2.70 -10.56 -10.65
CA SER A 137 1.55 -11.38 -10.30
C SER A 137 0.29 -10.57 -10.52
N GLU A 138 -0.76 -11.27 -10.92
CA GLU A 138 -2.08 -10.69 -11.14
C GLU A 138 -2.98 -11.09 -9.98
N PHE A 139 -3.87 -10.18 -9.58
CA PHE A 139 -4.96 -10.47 -8.65
C PHE A 139 -6.14 -9.58 -9.01
N TYR A 140 -7.35 -10.06 -8.75
CA TYR A 140 -8.53 -9.21 -8.90
C TYR A 140 -8.74 -8.40 -7.62
N PRO A 141 -8.92 -7.07 -7.72
CA PRO A 141 -9.19 -6.23 -6.55
C PRO A 141 -10.39 -6.71 -5.71
N ARG A 142 -11.39 -7.34 -6.35
CA ARG A 142 -12.58 -7.91 -5.69
C ARG A 142 -12.27 -9.09 -4.77
N ASP A 143 -11.18 -9.80 -5.01
CA ASP A 143 -10.78 -10.97 -4.24
C ASP A 143 -10.09 -10.59 -2.93
N VAL A 144 -9.69 -9.31 -2.78
CA VAL A 144 -9.06 -8.78 -1.57
C VAL A 144 -10.12 -8.47 -0.53
N ARG A 145 -10.10 -9.22 0.58
CA ARG A 145 -11.10 -9.11 1.65
C ARG A 145 -10.86 -7.95 2.60
N TYR A 146 -11.95 -7.50 3.22
CA TYR A 146 -11.92 -6.48 4.24
C TYR A 146 -11.25 -6.96 5.52
N CYS A 147 -10.42 -6.09 6.12
CA CYS A 147 -9.79 -6.27 7.44
C CYS A 147 -9.10 -7.63 7.61
N THR A 148 -8.67 -8.23 6.49
CA THR A 148 -8.07 -9.55 6.48
C THR A 148 -6.80 -9.47 5.66
N THR A 149 -5.68 -9.74 6.30
CA THR A 149 -4.40 -9.87 5.60
C THR A 149 -4.45 -11.12 4.72
N GLN A 150 -4.24 -10.91 3.42
CA GLN A 150 -4.23 -11.96 2.42
C GLN A 150 -2.87 -12.03 1.74
N CYS A 151 -2.26 -13.21 1.78
CA CYS A 151 -1.11 -13.55 0.96
C CYS A 151 -1.54 -13.68 -0.50
N ILE A 152 -0.92 -12.88 -1.37
CA ILE A 152 -1.11 -12.91 -2.82
C ILE A 152 -0.05 -13.80 -3.47
N VAL A 153 1.21 -13.67 -3.04
CA VAL A 153 2.35 -14.43 -3.58
C VAL A 153 3.33 -14.73 -2.47
N LEU A 154 3.86 -15.96 -2.46
CA LEU A 154 5.02 -16.33 -1.67
C LEU A 154 6.28 -16.22 -2.55
N LEU A 155 7.27 -15.46 -2.11
CA LEU A 155 8.53 -15.25 -2.80
C LEU A 155 9.65 -15.99 -2.07
N LYS A 156 10.25 -16.99 -2.73
CA LYS A 156 11.37 -17.76 -2.21
C LYS A 156 12.68 -17.19 -2.74
N MET A 157 13.56 -16.74 -1.85
CA MET A 157 14.85 -16.19 -2.30
C MET A 157 15.84 -17.27 -2.71
N ILE A 158 16.36 -17.16 -3.94
CA ILE A 158 17.45 -17.97 -4.47
C ILE A 158 18.76 -17.21 -4.25
N ASN A 159 19.73 -17.86 -3.60
CA ASN A 159 21.06 -17.35 -3.26
C ASN A 159 21.06 -16.22 -2.23
N THR A 160 21.03 -16.60 -0.95
CA THR A 160 21.11 -15.68 0.20
C THR A 160 22.53 -15.36 0.63
N GLU A 161 23.54 -15.79 -0.14
CA GLU A 161 24.97 -15.57 0.18
C GLU A 161 25.34 -14.09 0.33
N ILE A 162 24.52 -13.19 -0.23
CA ILE A 162 24.69 -11.74 -0.21
C ILE A 162 24.16 -11.12 1.10
N LEU A 163 23.36 -11.85 1.89
CA LEU A 163 22.91 -11.37 3.19
C LEU A 163 24.05 -11.56 4.19
N PRO A 164 24.41 -10.51 4.96
CA PRO A 164 25.55 -10.59 5.88
C PRO A 164 25.36 -11.79 6.78
N ALA A 165 26.23 -12.79 6.61
CA ALA A 165 26.23 -14.00 7.39
C ALA A 165 26.23 -13.60 8.87
N SER A 166 25.09 -13.76 9.52
CA SER A 166 25.03 -13.79 10.96
C SER A 166 26.14 -14.74 11.39
N ARG A 167 26.97 -14.33 12.36
CA ARG A 167 28.00 -15.16 13.01
C ARG A 167 27.37 -16.32 13.81
N ALA A 168 26.27 -16.90 13.32
CA ALA A 168 25.71 -18.16 13.76
C ALA A 168 26.61 -19.27 13.21
N SER A 169 27.57 -19.66 14.04
CA SER A 169 28.38 -20.86 13.92
C SER A 169 27.64 -22.02 13.25
N HIS A 170 28.15 -22.51 12.12
CA HIS A 170 28.05 -23.91 11.66
C HIS A 170 26.68 -24.64 11.75
N MET A 171 25.54 -23.95 11.77
CA MET A 171 24.25 -24.59 11.57
C MET A 171 23.92 -24.54 10.09
N GLU A 172 23.91 -25.71 9.44
CA GLU A 172 23.37 -25.85 8.10
C GLU A 172 21.93 -25.30 8.09
N ILE A 173 21.72 -24.22 7.33
CA ILE A 173 20.39 -23.66 7.10
C ILE A 173 19.62 -24.73 6.31
N THR A 174 18.70 -25.40 6.99
CA THR A 174 17.77 -26.36 6.34
C THR A 174 16.93 -25.62 5.29
N GLU A 175 16.42 -26.32 4.27
CA GLU A 175 15.64 -25.69 3.19
C GLU A 175 14.47 -24.83 3.70
N ASP A 176 13.85 -25.24 4.81
CA ASP A 176 12.74 -24.56 5.46
C ASP A 176 13.14 -23.27 6.22
N GLN A 177 14.44 -23.02 6.40
CA GLN A 177 14.97 -21.83 7.08
C GLN A 177 15.41 -20.73 6.10
N LYS A 178 15.17 -20.92 4.80
CA LYS A 178 15.45 -19.90 3.80
C LYS A 178 14.54 -18.67 4.01
N PRO A 179 15.02 -17.46 3.70
CA PRO A 179 14.19 -16.26 3.68
C PRO A 179 13.05 -16.40 2.67
N ILE A 180 11.86 -16.25 3.20
CA ILE A 180 10.59 -16.21 2.48
C ILE A 180 10.06 -14.79 2.64
N MET A 181 9.76 -14.18 1.51
CA MET A 181 9.03 -12.93 1.46
C MET A 181 7.59 -13.20 1.05
N ILE A 182 6.65 -12.39 1.54
CA ILE A 182 5.23 -12.54 1.31
C ILE A 182 4.68 -11.23 0.80
N VAL A 183 4.12 -11.25 -0.41
CA VAL A 183 3.33 -10.14 -0.94
C VAL A 183 1.95 -10.26 -0.33
N MET A 184 1.58 -9.27 0.48
CA MET A 184 0.31 -9.24 1.19
C MET A 184 -0.56 -8.10 0.69
N ALA A 185 -1.87 -8.30 0.73
CA ALA A 185 -2.86 -7.28 0.48
C ALA A 185 -3.99 -7.36 1.51
N SER A 186 -4.66 -6.23 1.73
CA SER A 186 -5.86 -6.15 2.56
C SER A 186 -6.72 -4.98 2.07
N ARG A 187 -8.03 -5.12 2.20
CA ARG A 187 -8.98 -4.03 1.95
C ARG A 187 -9.35 -3.39 3.29
N ILE A 188 -9.28 -2.07 3.36
CA ILE A 188 -9.53 -1.29 4.57
C ILE A 188 -10.48 -0.16 4.20
N ALA A 189 -11.54 0.01 4.98
CA ALA A 189 -12.41 1.19 4.91
C ALA A 189 -11.88 2.29 5.84
N ASP A 190 -12.11 3.55 5.48
CA ASP A 190 -11.69 4.72 6.26
C ASP A 190 -12.11 4.66 7.74
N VAL A 191 -13.28 4.08 8.03
CA VAL A 191 -13.79 3.92 9.41
C VAL A 191 -12.86 3.09 10.31
N HIS A 192 -12.07 2.17 9.74
CA HIS A 192 -11.11 1.35 10.50
C HIS A 192 -9.76 2.06 10.72
N ILE A 193 -9.54 3.18 10.05
CA ILE A 193 -8.31 3.98 10.19
C ILE A 193 -8.51 5.06 11.26
N ILE A 194 -9.74 5.49 11.54
CA ILE A 194 -10.03 6.63 12.41
C ILE A 194 -10.07 6.23 13.91
N SER A 195 -10.11 4.94 14.23
CA SER A 195 -10.75 4.45 15.46
C SER A 195 -9.93 4.34 16.76
N ASP A 196 -8.87 5.13 17.03
CA ASP A 196 -8.18 4.99 18.34
C ASP A 196 -7.69 6.26 19.04
N ASP A 197 -7.51 7.39 18.34
CA ASP A 197 -6.87 8.58 18.95
C ASP A 197 -7.83 9.76 19.22
N GLU A 198 -9.10 9.68 18.79
CA GLU A 198 -10.10 10.74 18.99
C GLU A 198 -11.42 10.24 19.60
N GLU A 199 -11.36 9.41 20.65
CA GLU A 199 -12.50 9.21 21.56
C GLU A 199 -12.69 10.39 22.54
N ASP A 200 -12.53 11.62 22.06
CA ASP A 200 -12.98 12.80 22.78
C ASP A 200 -14.11 13.47 22.00
N LYS A 201 -15.33 13.01 22.33
CA LYS A 201 -16.60 13.76 22.26
C LYS A 201 -16.94 14.37 20.89
N HIS A 202 -17.70 13.62 20.09
CA HIS A 202 -18.95 14.19 19.58
C HIS A 202 -19.99 13.09 19.34
N ASP A 203 -21.06 13.23 20.11
CA ASP A 203 -22.31 12.48 20.04
C ASP A 203 -23.03 12.88 18.74
N SER A 204 -22.61 12.29 17.62
CA SER A 204 -23.32 12.41 16.35
C SER A 204 -23.56 11.02 15.81
N GLN A 205 -24.74 10.50 16.15
CA GLN A 205 -25.47 9.49 15.38
C GLN A 205 -25.72 10.01 13.96
N ASP A 206 -24.69 10.08 13.13
CA ASP A 206 -24.89 10.04 11.69
C ASP A 206 -24.89 8.56 11.30
N VAL A 207 -26.09 7.99 11.38
CA VAL A 207 -26.45 6.79 10.64
C VAL A 207 -26.13 7.10 9.18
N VAL A 208 -25.00 6.58 8.69
CA VAL A 208 -24.66 6.58 7.28
C VAL A 208 -25.71 5.75 6.59
N THR A 209 -26.80 6.39 6.17
CA THR A 209 -27.74 5.86 5.18
C THR A 209 -26.93 5.65 3.90
N HIS A 210 -26.48 4.41 3.70
CA HIS A 210 -26.05 3.90 2.41
C HIS A 210 -27.25 3.93 1.46
N ASN A 211 -27.54 5.09 0.88
CA ASN A 211 -28.34 5.17 -0.33
C ASN A 211 -27.48 4.62 -1.47
N GLN A 212 -27.57 3.30 -1.64
CA GLN A 212 -26.98 2.53 -2.74
C GLN A 212 -27.63 2.93 -4.07
N GLU A 213 -26.93 3.75 -4.84
CA GLU A 213 -26.94 3.73 -6.31
C GLU A 213 -25.51 3.96 -6.84
N ASP A 214 -24.50 3.41 -6.17
CA ASP A 214 -23.12 3.43 -6.69
C ASP A 214 -22.80 2.03 -7.23
N ASP A 215 -22.89 1.90 -8.56
CA ASP A 215 -22.59 0.68 -9.34
C ASP A 215 -21.06 0.36 -9.36
N GLY A 216 -20.29 1.09 -8.55
CA GLY A 216 -18.86 0.95 -8.38
C GLY A 216 -18.46 -0.24 -7.49
N VAL A 217 -17.40 -0.94 -7.89
CA VAL A 217 -16.81 -2.06 -7.14
C VAL A 217 -16.24 -1.64 -5.78
N PHE A 218 -15.85 -0.36 -5.68
CA PHE A 218 -15.22 0.25 -4.51
C PHE A 218 -15.97 1.51 -4.11
N THR A 219 -16.34 1.60 -2.84
CA THR A 219 -16.94 2.81 -2.25
C THR A 219 -15.86 3.86 -2.01
N THR A 220 -16.26 5.13 -1.89
CA THR A 220 -15.32 6.26 -1.78
C THR A 220 -14.32 6.13 -0.60
N GLY A 221 -14.72 5.44 0.47
CA GLY A 221 -13.89 5.22 1.66
C GLY A 221 -13.02 3.96 1.62
N ASP A 222 -13.05 3.20 0.52
CA ASP A 222 -12.29 1.96 0.41
C ASP A 222 -10.86 2.17 -0.08
N ARG A 223 -9.96 1.39 0.52
CA ARG A 223 -8.55 1.32 0.17
C ARG A 223 -8.13 -0.13 0.07
N ILE A 224 -7.37 -0.47 -0.97
CA ILE A 224 -6.56 -1.69 -0.98
C ILE A 224 -5.15 -1.29 -0.63
N ILE A 225 -4.60 -1.92 0.41
CA ILE A 225 -3.19 -1.78 0.72
C ILE A 225 -2.43 -3.01 0.24
N VAL A 226 -1.21 -2.80 -0.25
CA VAL A 226 -0.31 -3.87 -0.71
C VAL A 226 1.07 -3.62 -0.13
N TRP A 227 1.69 -4.64 0.46
CA TRP A 227 3.01 -4.55 1.06
C TRP A 227 3.76 -5.86 0.97
N LEU A 228 5.06 -5.80 1.24
CA LEU A 228 5.93 -6.96 1.28
C LEU A 228 6.45 -7.14 2.71
N ALA A 229 6.36 -8.38 3.20
CA ALA A 229 6.89 -8.77 4.49
C ALA A 229 7.86 -9.93 4.37
N SER A 230 8.72 -10.12 5.36
CA SER A 230 9.72 -11.17 5.43
C SER A 230 9.57 -12.01 6.69
N ASN A 231 9.84 -13.30 6.55
CA ASN A 231 9.94 -14.27 7.64
C ASN A 231 11.31 -14.20 8.35
N THR A 232 12.21 -13.35 7.88
CA THR A 232 13.49 -13.01 8.51
C THR A 232 13.60 -11.51 8.71
N GLN A 233 14.27 -11.11 9.79
CA GLN A 233 14.60 -9.70 9.98
C GLN A 233 15.69 -9.29 8.99
N THR A 234 15.44 -8.23 8.25
CA THR A 234 16.34 -7.78 7.18
C THR A 234 16.36 -6.25 7.10
N ILE A 235 17.49 -5.71 6.67
CA ILE A 235 17.67 -4.27 6.38
C ILE A 235 17.33 -3.94 4.92
N LEU A 236 16.89 -4.93 4.15
CA LEU A 236 16.55 -4.75 2.75
C LEU A 236 15.31 -3.84 2.59
N SER A 237 15.25 -3.19 1.45
CA SER A 237 14.09 -2.43 1.01
C SER A 237 13.43 -3.14 -0.16
N TYR A 238 12.16 -2.81 -0.43
CA TYR A 238 11.42 -3.37 -1.56
C TYR A 238 10.75 -2.28 -2.37
N THR A 239 10.47 -2.60 -3.62
CA THR A 239 9.56 -1.82 -4.46
C THR A 239 8.36 -2.69 -4.80
N VAL A 240 7.17 -2.28 -4.40
CA VAL A 240 5.93 -2.86 -4.90
C VAL A 240 5.31 -1.91 -5.91
N ALA A 241 4.79 -2.46 -7.00
CA ALA A 241 4.09 -1.69 -8.01
C ALA A 241 2.82 -2.41 -8.42
N VAL A 242 1.73 -1.66 -8.52
CA VAL A 242 0.46 -2.16 -9.07
C VAL A 242 0.17 -1.35 -10.32
N SER A 243 -0.16 -2.07 -11.39
CA SER A 243 -0.53 -1.49 -12.67
C SER A 243 -1.71 -2.19 -13.28
N THR A 244 -2.38 -1.53 -14.21
CA THR A 244 -3.30 -2.18 -15.14
C THR A 244 -2.58 -3.27 -15.93
N LEU A 245 -3.35 -4.22 -16.48
CA LEU A 245 -2.81 -5.27 -17.36
C LEU A 245 -2.04 -4.70 -18.57
N ASP A 246 -2.48 -3.54 -19.08
CA ASP A 246 -1.84 -2.82 -20.19
C ASP A 246 -0.67 -1.90 -19.76
N ASN A 247 -0.35 -1.85 -18.45
CA ASN A 247 0.69 -1.00 -17.84
C ASN A 247 0.55 0.51 -18.03
N ASN A 248 -0.59 1.01 -18.49
CA ASN A 248 -0.81 2.44 -18.72
C ASN A 248 -0.88 3.26 -17.42
N ILE A 249 -1.39 2.66 -16.35
CA ILE A 249 -1.44 3.26 -15.02
C ILE A 249 -0.56 2.45 -14.11
N ARG A 250 0.35 3.11 -13.37
CA ARG A 250 1.25 2.42 -12.45
C ARG A 250 1.44 3.21 -11.16
N GLN A 251 1.00 2.62 -10.07
CA GLN A 251 1.28 3.09 -8.72
C GLN A 251 2.45 2.30 -8.15
N LYS A 252 3.33 2.99 -7.42
CA LYS A 252 4.57 2.41 -6.88
C LYS A 252 4.80 2.87 -5.45
N PHE A 253 5.26 1.96 -4.62
CA PHE A 253 5.76 2.24 -3.29
C PHE A 253 7.16 1.68 -3.14
N TYR A 254 8.03 2.45 -2.49
CA TYR A 254 9.36 2.03 -2.08
C TYR A 254 9.46 2.20 -0.57
N GLY A 255 9.80 1.13 0.14
CA GLY A 255 9.86 1.15 1.59
C GLY A 255 10.72 0.03 2.17
N PRO A 256 10.93 0.05 3.50
CA PRO A 256 11.68 -0.98 4.20
C PRO A 256 10.91 -2.30 4.21
N MET A 257 11.62 -3.43 4.17
CA MET A 257 11.00 -4.73 4.39
C MET A 257 10.45 -4.81 5.81
N LEU A 258 9.20 -5.29 5.94
CA LEU A 258 8.53 -5.41 7.23
C LEU A 258 8.51 -6.86 7.71
N THR A 259 8.19 -7.07 8.98
CA THR A 259 7.91 -8.39 9.53
C THR A 259 6.45 -8.78 9.25
N ILE A 260 6.17 -10.09 9.21
CA ILE A 260 4.84 -10.62 8.84
C ILE A 260 3.74 -10.28 9.87
N SER A 261 4.11 -9.88 11.09
CA SER A 261 3.18 -9.71 12.21
C SER A 261 2.45 -8.37 12.28
N GLU A 262 2.78 -7.40 11.42
CA GLU A 262 2.20 -6.05 11.51
C GLU A 262 0.76 -6.02 10.93
N PRO A 263 -0.22 -5.45 11.67
CA PRO A 263 -1.61 -5.38 11.23
C PRO A 263 -1.79 -4.35 10.11
N ALA A 264 -2.71 -4.64 9.20
CA ALA A 264 -2.97 -3.87 7.99
C ALA A 264 -3.34 -2.40 8.28
N GLU A 265 -4.13 -2.16 9.32
CA GLU A 265 -4.59 -0.83 9.74
C GLU A 265 -3.41 0.05 10.16
N LYS A 266 -2.49 -0.51 10.95
CA LYS A 266 -1.27 0.19 11.38
C LYS A 266 -0.39 0.54 10.20
N LEU A 267 -0.17 -0.41 9.28
CA LEU A 267 0.63 -0.19 8.07
C LEU A 267 0.02 0.90 7.18
N CYS A 268 -1.31 0.96 7.11
CA CYS A 268 -2.03 2.00 6.40
C CYS A 268 -1.90 3.37 7.09
N LYS A 269 -2.04 3.44 8.42
CA LYS A 269 -1.87 4.66 9.24
C LYS A 269 -0.45 5.22 9.11
N GLU A 270 0.56 4.37 9.16
CA GLU A 270 1.98 4.74 9.12
C GLU A 270 2.49 5.03 7.69
N GLY A 271 1.78 4.58 6.65
CA GLY A 271 2.19 4.76 5.26
C GLY A 271 3.31 3.81 4.82
N HIS A 272 3.42 2.64 5.46
CA HIS A 272 4.45 1.63 5.20
C HIS A 272 4.05 0.61 4.12
N CYS A 273 3.08 0.97 3.28
CA CYS A 273 2.51 0.14 2.23
C CYS A 273 2.13 0.97 1.00
N LEU A 274 1.91 0.30 -0.13
CA LEU A 274 1.25 0.89 -1.28
C LEU A 274 -0.25 0.99 -0.99
N ILE A 275 -0.81 2.19 -1.09
CA ILE A 275 -2.24 2.43 -0.88
C ILE A 275 -2.91 2.73 -2.22
N LEU A 276 -3.90 1.91 -2.57
CA LEU A 276 -4.76 2.09 -3.73
C LEU A 276 -6.15 2.53 -3.24
N THR A 277 -6.50 3.78 -3.47
CA THR A 277 -7.85 4.29 -3.20
C THR A 277 -8.86 3.78 -4.23
N HIS A 278 -10.15 3.90 -3.94
CA HIS A 278 -11.23 3.60 -4.89
C HIS A 278 -11.03 4.26 -6.28
N PHE A 279 -10.50 5.49 -6.35
CA PHE A 279 -10.17 6.14 -7.62
C PHE A 279 -9.17 5.33 -8.44
N HIS A 280 -8.12 4.81 -7.79
CA HIS A 280 -7.15 3.96 -8.45
C HIS A 280 -7.79 2.65 -8.90
N CYS A 281 -8.52 1.97 -8.01
CA CYS A 281 -9.14 0.69 -8.31
C CYS A 281 -10.18 0.79 -9.43
N ASN A 282 -11.07 1.78 -9.39
CA ASN A 282 -12.09 1.99 -10.41
C ASN A 282 -11.44 2.36 -11.75
N TYR A 283 -10.49 3.30 -11.78
CA TYR A 283 -9.82 3.67 -13.03
C TYR A 283 -8.98 2.53 -13.64
N MET A 284 -8.43 1.65 -12.80
CA MET A 284 -7.69 0.47 -13.27
C MET A 284 -8.61 -0.68 -13.72
N THR A 285 -9.89 -0.69 -13.34
CA THR A 285 -10.84 -1.76 -13.68
C THR A 285 -11.85 -1.36 -14.76
N GLU A 286 -12.21 -0.08 -14.88
CA GLU A 286 -13.19 0.44 -15.85
C GLU A 286 -12.64 0.52 -17.29
N ASN A 287 -11.30 0.49 -17.47
CA ASN A 287 -10.67 0.50 -18.79
C ASN A 287 -10.63 -0.88 -19.47
N VAL A 288 -11.22 -1.92 -18.88
CA VAL A 288 -11.44 -3.21 -19.55
C VAL A 288 -12.69 -3.14 -20.44
N LYS A 289 -12.67 -2.23 -21.42
CA LYS A 289 -13.57 -2.30 -22.58
C LYS A 289 -12.72 -2.70 -23.78
N CYS A 290 -12.50 -4.01 -23.91
CA CYS A 290 -12.18 -4.62 -25.20
C CYS A 290 -13.47 -4.79 -26.00
#